data_AF-A0A831W6Y0-F1
#
_entry.id   AF-A0A831W6Y0-F1
#
_cell.length_a   1.000
_cell.length_b   1.000
_cell.length_c   1.000
_cell.angle_alpha   90.00
_cell.angle_beta   90.00
_cell.angle_gamma   90.00
#
_symmetry.space_group_name_H-M   'P 1'
#
loop_
_entity.id
_entity.type
_entity.pdbx_description
1 polymer ?
#
loop_
_entity_poly.entity_id
_entity_poly.type
_entity_poly.pdbx_seq_one_letter_code
_entity_poly.pdbx_strand_id
1 'polypeptide(L)'
;MSPFSAAARNPSKAAFSSPRAWASSASSNPAVACRGIRSDNVKIRINSLLNMSFDQVYRPAGRAYSSTMKHSTETMREAVAAVFVYQDELFVIRRQPWLRAFPGYLAFPGGKVDGADREGGIDHPLLQPFQPVLVEALRRELLEELGYDLGQALERGEVLSVDRVGTAVTPPFERVRFSAHHFRIRLRRRPRFRPDHEEIAWGGWVDRRALWQEFRQGRHLMVVAMRNLVAAMAREGTAAQVHPFNLVYDPERELPVLELIAGIGSIPVPSNTLPPARFTNALLIGDEGSPRCLVDPSPESPEVLKRLLATLETRPPDRLLITHHHPDHHQFAPEIARRLGIPLLCTPVTARRLGTLFGEGYLEGVELHLLDEGDQVTRWLDRPVLTHRLPGHDDGMIGLAPAGGPWFFVSDLIQTLGTVVIPEPEGDMQAYFDSLQRVIDRRPEVVIPSHGMPAGGTWLLEQTLEHRRVRERQIRELHAAGNDQEQMLDIIYRGLDPALRPLAAQNLRQHLRKLGYGA
;
A
#
# COMPACT_ATOMS: atom_id res chain seq x y z
N MET A 1 37.66 -54.37 -41.62
CA MET A 1 36.52 -53.47 -41.89
C MET A 1 35.22 -54.28 -41.71
N SER A 2 34.71 -54.76 -40.56
CA SER A 2 34.83 -54.55 -39.10
C SER A 2 34.17 -53.30 -38.51
N PRO A 3 33.44 -53.38 -37.38
CA PRO A 3 32.40 -54.35 -36.99
C PRO A 3 31.14 -53.70 -36.32
N PHE A 4 30.12 -54.52 -36.01
CA PHE A 4 29.21 -54.57 -34.82
C PHE A 4 29.05 -53.31 -33.94
N SER A 5 27.84 -52.93 -33.46
CA SER A 5 27.10 -53.63 -32.39
C SER A 5 25.76 -52.94 -32.07
N ALA A 6 24.78 -53.74 -31.67
CA ALA A 6 23.48 -53.38 -31.10
C ALA A 6 23.53 -53.03 -29.60
N ALA A 7 22.46 -52.38 -29.08
CA ALA A 7 21.78 -52.58 -27.77
C ALA A 7 21.02 -51.28 -27.38
N ALA A 8 19.68 -51.24 -27.41
CA ALA A 8 18.71 -51.69 -26.39
C ALA A 8 18.50 -50.73 -25.20
N ARG A 9 17.29 -50.15 -25.08
CA ARG A 9 16.34 -50.24 -23.93
C ARG A 9 15.30 -49.10 -23.94
N ASN A 10 14.03 -49.48 -24.01
CA ASN A 10 12.86 -48.74 -23.50
C ASN A 10 12.62 -49.22 -22.03
N PRO A 11 11.64 -48.74 -21.23
CA PRO A 11 10.83 -47.51 -21.19
C PRO A 11 10.75 -46.89 -19.75
N SER A 12 10.08 -45.75 -19.55
CA SER A 12 9.03 -45.61 -18.50
C SER A 12 8.39 -44.21 -18.44
N LYS A 13 7.07 -44.23 -18.26
CA LYS A 13 6.19 -43.13 -17.88
C LYS A 13 6.26 -42.90 -16.37
N ALA A 14 6.25 -41.65 -15.93
CA ALA A 14 5.80 -41.21 -14.61
C ALA A 14 5.22 -39.79 -14.78
N ALA A 15 3.89 -39.62 -14.85
CA ALA A 15 2.98 -39.44 -13.71
C ALA A 15 3.32 -38.19 -12.88
N PHE A 16 2.79 -37.04 -13.32
CA PHE A 16 2.72 -35.81 -12.51
C PHE A 16 1.62 -35.98 -11.46
N SER A 17 2.01 -36.10 -10.19
CA SER A 17 1.11 -36.08 -9.04
C SER A 17 0.92 -34.66 -8.51
N SER A 18 -0.33 -34.24 -8.39
CA SER A 18 -0.78 -33.06 -7.66
C SER A 18 -0.65 -33.23 -6.14
N PRO A 19 -0.54 -32.14 -5.36
CA PRO A 19 -0.87 -32.18 -3.94
C PRO A 19 -2.32 -31.71 -3.69
N ARG A 20 -3.14 -32.65 -3.19
CA ARG A 20 -4.46 -32.49 -2.59
C ARG A 20 -4.42 -31.51 -1.40
N ALA A 21 -5.33 -30.53 -1.30
CA ALA A 21 -6.62 -30.62 -0.61
C ALA A 21 -6.55 -31.29 0.78
N TRP A 22 -6.62 -30.49 1.85
CA TRP A 22 -6.99 -30.92 3.20
C TRP A 22 -8.04 -29.94 3.76
N ALA A 23 -9.25 -30.46 3.97
CA ALA A 23 -10.30 -29.83 4.74
C ALA A 23 -10.91 -30.87 5.69
N SER A 24 -11.22 -30.40 6.89
CA SER A 24 -12.09 -30.96 7.94
C SER A 24 -11.61 -32.13 8.80
N SER A 25 -11.49 -31.86 10.10
CA SER A 25 -12.10 -32.69 11.15
C SER A 25 -12.33 -31.83 12.39
N ALA A 26 -13.59 -31.71 12.79
CA ALA A 26 -14.05 -31.06 14.01
C ALA A 26 -14.07 -32.04 15.20
N SER A 27 -14.13 -31.45 16.41
CA SER A 27 -14.50 -32.02 17.71
C SER A 27 -13.44 -32.81 18.49
N SER A 28 -12.97 -32.26 19.61
CA SER A 28 -13.46 -32.60 20.96
C SER A 28 -12.63 -31.86 22.03
N ASN A 29 -13.32 -31.15 22.91
CA ASN A 29 -12.79 -30.38 24.03
C ASN A 29 -12.77 -31.26 25.30
N PRO A 30 -11.76 -31.14 26.17
CA PRO A 30 -12.06 -31.20 27.60
C PRO A 30 -11.47 -30.03 28.36
N ALA A 31 -12.33 -29.44 29.20
CA ALA A 31 -12.03 -28.38 30.13
C ALA A 31 -11.05 -28.82 31.21
N VAL A 32 -10.05 -27.98 31.50
CA VAL A 32 -9.39 -27.93 32.81
C VAL A 32 -9.23 -26.46 33.20
N ALA A 33 -9.82 -26.12 34.35
CA ALA A 33 -9.79 -24.82 34.97
C ALA A 33 -8.46 -24.58 35.71
N CYS A 34 -7.84 -23.42 35.49
CA CYS A 34 -6.92 -22.83 36.48
C CYS A 34 -7.19 -21.32 36.60
N ARG A 35 -7.30 -20.90 37.86
CA ARG A 35 -7.76 -19.60 38.32
C ARG A 35 -6.66 -18.54 38.20
N GLY A 36 -7.06 -17.37 37.71
CA GLY A 36 -6.81 -16.06 38.33
C GLY A 36 -5.39 -15.54 38.45
N ILE A 37 -4.99 -14.66 37.52
CA ILE A 37 -4.27 -13.42 37.81
C ILE A 37 -4.92 -12.32 36.96
N ARG A 38 -5.41 -11.26 37.62
CA ARG A 38 -6.00 -10.08 36.99
C ARG A 38 -4.87 -9.19 36.48
N SER A 39 -4.88 -8.86 35.19
CA SER A 39 -4.27 -7.66 34.65
C SER A 39 -5.31 -6.95 33.79
N ASP A 40 -5.60 -5.71 34.16
CA ASP A 40 -6.53 -4.83 33.46
C ASP A 40 -5.91 -4.36 32.15
N ASN A 41 -6.04 -5.16 31.10
CA ASN A 41 -5.76 -4.75 29.73
C ASN A 41 -7.08 -4.48 29.00
N VAL A 42 -7.21 -3.26 28.48
CA VAL A 42 -8.28 -2.81 27.59
C VAL A 42 -8.22 -3.65 26.31
N LYS A 43 -8.94 -4.77 26.33
CA LYS A 43 -9.25 -5.60 25.16
C LYS A 43 -10.35 -4.90 24.36
N ILE A 44 -10.02 -4.42 23.16
CA ILE A 44 -11.05 -4.13 22.16
C ILE A 44 -11.59 -5.49 21.69
N ARG A 45 -12.76 -5.88 22.22
CA ARG A 45 -13.48 -7.08 21.81
C ARG A 45 -13.86 -6.98 20.32
N ILE A 46 -13.56 -8.04 19.57
CA ILE A 46 -13.81 -8.26 18.13
C ILE A 46 -15.33 -8.46 17.84
N ASN A 47 -16.21 -7.59 18.35
CA ASN A 47 -17.65 -7.64 18.02
C ASN A 47 -18.27 -6.28 17.72
N SER A 48 -17.46 -5.26 17.40
CA SER A 48 -17.93 -3.93 16.97
C SER A 48 -17.52 -3.52 15.55
N LEU A 49 -16.87 -4.39 14.78
CA LEU A 49 -16.38 -4.10 13.42
C LEU A 49 -17.48 -4.06 12.34
N LEU A 50 -18.77 -4.20 12.70
CA LEU A 50 -19.90 -4.05 11.78
C LEU A 50 -20.54 -2.64 11.81
N ASN A 51 -20.05 -1.72 12.64
CA ASN A 51 -20.59 -0.35 12.77
C ASN A 51 -19.47 0.70 12.92
N MET A 52 -18.44 0.69 12.06
CA MET A 52 -17.56 1.85 11.96
C MET A 52 -18.26 2.92 11.12
N SER A 53 -18.90 3.87 11.80
CA SER A 53 -19.42 5.10 11.21
C SER A 53 -18.28 5.95 10.65
N PHE A 54 -18.61 6.80 9.69
CA PHE A 54 -17.73 7.74 8.98
C PHE A 54 -16.94 8.74 9.87
N ASP A 55 -17.08 8.70 11.20
CA ASP A 55 -16.80 9.83 12.09
C ASP A 55 -15.41 9.90 12.73
N GLN A 56 -14.51 8.96 12.46
CA GLN A 56 -13.18 9.01 13.08
C GLN A 56 -12.12 9.75 12.24
N VAL A 57 -12.52 10.48 11.19
CA VAL A 57 -11.58 11.09 10.23
C VAL A 57 -11.68 12.62 10.11
N TYR A 58 -12.69 13.29 10.66
CA TYR A 58 -12.91 14.70 10.34
C TYR A 58 -12.83 15.66 11.55
N ARG A 59 -11.96 16.65 11.46
CA ARG A 59 -12.12 17.98 12.09
C ARG A 59 -12.17 19.00 10.96
N PRO A 60 -13.12 19.96 10.93
CA PRO A 60 -13.29 20.85 9.79
C PRO A 60 -12.19 21.91 9.75
N ALA A 61 -11.54 22.07 8.60
CA ALA A 61 -10.75 23.26 8.30
C ALA A 61 -11.55 24.17 7.37
N GLY A 62 -12.26 25.14 7.94
CA GLY A 62 -12.85 26.24 7.20
C GLY A 62 -11.94 27.46 7.21
N ARG A 63 -11.44 27.87 6.04
CA ARG A 63 -11.20 29.26 5.54
C ARG A 63 -9.96 29.34 4.65
N ALA A 64 -10.17 29.97 3.49
CA ALA A 64 -9.25 30.63 2.57
C ALA A 64 -7.76 30.29 2.72
N TYR A 65 -7.23 29.58 1.71
CA TYR A 65 -5.81 29.31 1.52
C TYR A 65 -5.05 30.64 1.32
N SER A 66 -4.55 31.20 2.42
CA SER A 66 -3.49 32.20 2.42
C SER A 66 -2.15 31.47 2.37
N SER A 67 -1.27 31.88 1.45
CA SER A 67 0.04 31.31 1.15
C SER A 67 1.06 31.51 2.28
N THR A 68 0.79 30.93 3.44
CA THR A 68 1.77 30.74 4.50
C THR A 68 1.59 29.34 5.04
N MET A 69 2.62 28.49 4.87
CA MET A 69 2.72 27.19 5.53
C MET A 69 2.63 27.39 7.05
N LYS A 70 1.41 27.43 7.60
CA LYS A 70 1.21 27.19 9.03
C LYS A 70 1.54 25.74 9.26
N HIS A 71 2.76 25.50 9.73
CA HIS A 71 3.18 24.25 10.32
C HIS A 71 2.22 23.94 11.47
N SER A 72 1.16 23.15 11.21
CA SER A 72 0.54 22.41 12.29
C SER A 72 1.64 21.54 12.87
N THR A 73 1.93 21.71 14.15
CA THR A 73 2.87 20.88 14.91
C THR A 73 2.29 19.47 15.04
N GLU A 74 2.22 18.74 13.92
CA GLU A 74 2.02 17.30 13.94
C GLU A 74 3.25 16.69 14.62
N THR A 75 3.03 16.15 15.81
CA THR A 75 4.08 15.63 16.69
C THR A 75 4.73 14.44 15.99
N MET A 76 6.00 14.59 15.60
CA MET A 76 6.82 13.49 15.14
C MET A 76 6.84 12.40 16.21
N ARG A 77 6.40 11.19 15.87
CA ARG A 77 6.39 10.06 16.79
C ARG A 77 7.74 9.36 16.72
N GLU A 78 8.30 9.00 17.85
CA GLU A 78 9.51 8.19 17.89
C GLU A 78 9.15 6.70 17.72
N ALA A 79 9.99 5.96 17.00
CA ALA A 79 9.86 4.53 16.80
C ALA A 79 11.25 3.88 16.76
N VAL A 80 11.29 2.56 16.88
CA VAL A 80 12.53 1.77 16.84
C VAL A 80 12.35 0.55 15.95
N ALA A 81 13.43 0.10 15.32
CA ALA A 81 13.44 -1.10 14.50
C ALA A 81 14.75 -1.88 14.69
N ALA A 82 14.67 -3.21 14.79
CA ALA A 82 15.80 -4.09 14.97
C ALA A 82 16.22 -4.76 13.66
N VAL A 83 17.44 -4.45 13.22
CA VAL A 83 18.08 -5.10 12.06
C VAL A 83 18.95 -6.22 12.61
N PHE A 84 18.37 -7.40 12.84
CA PHE A 84 19.13 -8.56 13.29
C PHE A 84 20.02 -9.10 12.18
N VAL A 85 21.28 -9.37 12.52
CA VAL A 85 22.29 -9.87 11.62
C VAL A 85 22.91 -11.13 12.21
N TYR A 86 22.92 -12.21 11.43
CA TYR A 86 23.69 -13.43 11.71
C TYR A 86 24.47 -13.80 10.46
N GLN A 87 25.80 -13.73 10.54
CA GLN A 87 26.69 -13.90 9.38
C GLN A 87 26.30 -12.96 8.22
N ASP A 88 25.86 -13.50 7.07
CA ASP A 88 25.40 -12.76 5.88
C ASP A 88 23.87 -12.65 5.79
N GLU A 89 23.13 -13.14 6.79
CA GLU A 89 21.68 -13.14 6.81
C GLU A 89 21.09 -12.02 7.66
N LEU A 90 19.91 -11.57 7.25
CA LEU A 90 19.07 -10.60 7.94
C LEU A 90 17.79 -11.30 8.39
N PHE A 91 17.29 -10.97 9.59
CA PHE A 91 15.93 -11.33 9.96
C PHE A 91 14.96 -10.27 9.48
N VAL A 92 13.94 -10.68 8.74
CA VAL A 92 12.90 -9.80 8.18
C VAL A 92 11.53 -10.37 8.48
N ILE A 93 10.54 -9.48 8.55
CA ILE A 93 9.13 -9.83 8.75
C ILE A 93 8.30 -9.31 7.57
N ARG A 94 7.26 -10.04 7.20
CA ARG A 94 6.17 -9.56 6.36
C ARG A 94 5.01 -9.20 7.27
N ARG A 95 4.60 -7.94 7.23
CA ARG A 95 3.47 -7.42 8.00
C ARG A 95 2.16 -8.02 7.51
N GLN A 96 1.19 -8.19 8.39
CA GLN A 96 -0.14 -8.65 8.02
C GLN A 96 -0.82 -7.69 7.02
N PRO A 97 -1.61 -8.20 6.06
CA PRO A 97 -2.23 -7.37 5.02
C PRO A 97 -3.40 -6.52 5.53
N TRP A 98 -3.92 -6.79 6.74
CA TRP A 98 -4.99 -6.02 7.37
C TRP A 98 -4.52 -4.85 8.24
N LEU A 99 -3.21 -4.67 8.39
CA LEU A 99 -2.67 -3.59 9.21
C LEU A 99 -2.86 -2.25 8.52
N ARG A 100 -3.15 -1.20 9.31
CA ARG A 100 -3.30 0.17 8.79
C ARG A 100 -1.99 0.75 8.28
N ALA A 101 -0.87 0.37 8.89
CA ALA A 101 0.46 0.85 8.53
C ALA A 101 1.23 -0.26 7.80
N PHE A 102 1.62 0.04 6.56
CA PHE A 102 2.43 -0.82 5.69
C PHE A 102 1.86 -2.26 5.55
N PRO A 103 0.60 -2.44 5.13
CA PRO A 103 -0.03 -3.76 4.98
C PRO A 103 0.70 -4.64 3.95
N GLY A 104 1.19 -5.79 4.39
CA GLY A 104 1.91 -6.73 3.51
C GLY A 104 3.34 -6.33 3.15
N TYR A 105 3.87 -5.24 3.73
CA TYR A 105 5.24 -4.82 3.50
C TYR A 105 6.21 -5.77 4.18
N LEU A 106 7.38 -5.94 3.57
CA LEU A 106 8.54 -6.43 4.28
C LEU A 106 9.10 -5.30 5.16
N ALA A 107 9.44 -5.65 6.40
CA ALA A 107 9.93 -4.72 7.41
C ALA A 107 10.96 -5.40 8.32
N PHE A 108 11.65 -4.57 9.10
CA PHE A 108 12.35 -5.03 10.30
C PHE A 108 11.38 -4.97 11.49
N PRO A 109 11.48 -5.92 12.44
CA PRO A 109 10.65 -5.93 13.65
C PRO A 109 10.90 -4.69 14.50
N GLY A 110 9.85 -4.20 15.16
CA GLY A 110 9.88 -3.00 15.99
C GLY A 110 8.63 -2.15 15.85
N GLY A 111 8.49 -1.17 16.73
CA GLY A 111 7.30 -0.34 16.84
C GLY A 111 7.54 1.04 17.43
N LYS A 112 6.45 1.65 17.87
CA LYS A 112 6.44 3.02 18.39
C LYS A 112 7.01 3.06 19.81
N VAL A 113 7.62 4.18 20.15
CA VAL A 113 7.97 4.49 21.54
C VAL A 113 6.70 4.89 22.28
N ASP A 114 6.41 4.19 23.37
CA ASP A 114 5.26 4.41 24.24
C ASP A 114 5.66 5.15 25.51
N GLY A 115 4.67 5.76 26.18
CA GLY A 115 4.89 6.57 27.37
C GLY A 115 5.55 5.80 28.52
N ALA A 116 5.25 4.50 28.63
CA ALA A 116 5.81 3.61 29.65
C ALA A 116 7.31 3.33 29.45
N ASP A 117 7.84 3.47 28.23
CA ASP A 117 9.25 3.17 27.93
C ASP A 117 10.22 4.17 28.58
N ARG A 118 9.71 5.32 29.05
CA ARG A 118 10.51 6.38 29.67
C ARG A 118 11.10 6.00 31.02
N GLU A 119 10.54 4.98 31.66
CA GLU A 119 10.94 4.52 33.00
C GLU A 119 11.90 3.32 32.96
N GLY A 120 12.20 2.80 31.76
CA GLY A 120 13.02 1.61 31.58
C GLY A 120 14.35 1.84 30.87
N GLY A 121 15.01 0.73 30.53
CA GLY A 121 16.31 0.68 29.90
C GLY A 121 17.04 -0.62 30.24
N ILE A 122 18.16 -0.86 29.56
CA ILE A 122 19.06 -1.98 29.85
C ILE A 122 20.43 -1.41 30.19
N ASP A 123 20.92 -1.65 31.41
CA ASP A 123 22.29 -1.32 31.78
C ASP A 123 23.25 -2.37 31.22
N HIS A 124 23.81 -2.07 30.05
CA HIS A 124 24.80 -2.93 29.41
C HIS A 124 25.77 -2.09 28.56
N PRO A 125 27.09 -2.37 28.56
CA PRO A 125 28.08 -1.58 27.83
C PRO A 125 27.77 -1.37 26.34
N LEU A 126 27.20 -2.38 25.67
CA LEU A 126 26.80 -2.29 24.25
C LEU A 126 25.63 -1.33 23.99
N LEU A 127 24.89 -0.91 25.02
CA LEU A 127 23.71 -0.06 24.90
C LEU A 127 23.87 1.34 25.51
N GLN A 128 24.92 1.54 26.33
CA GLN A 128 25.25 2.84 26.95
C GLN A 128 25.28 4.04 25.98
N PRO A 129 25.68 3.91 24.70
CA PRO A 129 25.66 5.04 23.77
C PRO A 129 24.25 5.52 23.36
N PHE A 130 23.20 4.77 23.66
CA PHE A 130 21.84 5.03 23.17
C PHE A 130 20.93 5.59 24.28
N GLN A 131 19.89 6.32 23.88
CA GLN A 131 18.93 6.86 24.84
C GLN A 131 18.15 5.71 25.52
N PRO A 132 18.01 5.70 26.86
CA PRO A 132 17.35 4.62 27.59
C PRO A 132 15.92 4.33 27.10
N VAL A 133 15.15 5.38 26.80
CA VAL A 133 13.78 5.24 26.27
C VAL A 133 13.71 4.49 24.93
N LEU A 134 14.70 4.67 24.04
CA LEU A 134 14.75 3.96 22.77
C LEU A 134 15.17 2.50 22.97
N VAL A 135 16.08 2.25 23.90
CA VAL A 135 16.52 0.90 24.27
C VAL A 135 15.36 0.12 24.90
N GLU A 136 14.59 0.75 25.78
CA GLU A 136 13.43 0.12 26.41
C GLU A 136 12.32 -0.19 25.41
N ALA A 137 12.00 0.77 24.54
CA ALA A 137 11.07 0.53 23.44
C ALA A 137 11.54 -0.65 22.56
N LEU A 138 12.84 -0.69 22.21
CA LEU A 138 13.40 -1.77 21.40
C LEU A 138 13.28 -3.12 22.12
N ARG A 139 13.56 -3.16 23.42
CA ARG A 139 13.43 -4.37 24.25
C ARG A 139 11.98 -4.86 24.30
N ARG A 140 11.02 -3.95 24.54
CA ARG A 140 9.59 -4.25 24.64
C ARG A 140 9.06 -4.80 23.31
N GLU A 141 9.28 -4.07 22.21
CA GLU A 141 8.81 -4.46 20.88
C GLU A 141 9.40 -5.82 20.45
N LEU A 142 10.68 -6.07 20.70
CA LEU A 142 11.30 -7.37 20.41
C LEU A 142 10.72 -8.52 21.25
N LEU A 143 10.34 -8.25 22.49
CA LEU A 143 9.71 -9.22 23.36
C LEU A 143 8.27 -9.51 22.93
N GLU A 144 7.50 -8.48 22.60
CA GLU A 144 6.11 -8.56 22.17
C GLU A 144 5.98 -9.20 20.79
N GLU A 145 6.73 -8.71 19.80
CA GLU A 145 6.61 -9.17 18.41
C GLU A 145 7.31 -10.50 18.14
N LEU A 146 8.40 -10.82 18.84
CA LEU A 146 9.24 -11.98 18.51
C LEU A 146 9.47 -12.95 19.67
N GLY A 147 9.00 -12.63 20.88
CA GLY A 147 9.36 -13.38 22.08
C GLY A 147 10.87 -13.34 22.38
N TYR A 148 11.57 -12.28 21.98
CA TYR A 148 13.02 -12.14 22.14
C TYR A 148 13.37 -11.10 23.21
N ASP A 149 13.91 -11.58 24.33
CA ASP A 149 14.40 -10.72 25.40
C ASP A 149 15.84 -10.28 25.11
N LEU A 150 15.99 -9.02 24.68
CA LEU A 150 17.29 -8.43 24.37
C LEU A 150 18.23 -8.38 25.59
N GLY A 151 17.70 -8.14 26.80
CA GLY A 151 18.48 -8.08 28.03
C GLY A 151 19.09 -9.44 28.37
N GLN A 152 18.28 -10.49 28.39
CA GLN A 152 18.77 -11.85 28.63
C GLN A 152 19.78 -12.32 27.55
N ALA A 153 19.57 -11.91 26.30
CA ALA A 153 20.49 -12.25 25.22
C ALA A 153 21.87 -11.57 25.38
N LEU A 154 21.90 -10.34 25.90
CA LEU A 154 23.14 -9.62 26.23
C LEU A 154 23.87 -10.30 27.39
N GLU A 155 23.17 -10.63 28.48
CA GLU A 155 23.75 -11.34 29.63
C GLU A 155 24.37 -12.70 29.25
N ARG A 156 23.75 -13.42 28.31
CA ARG A 156 24.26 -14.69 27.79
C ARG A 156 25.40 -14.53 26.77
N GLY A 157 25.78 -13.30 26.42
CA GLY A 157 26.80 -13.01 25.42
C GLY A 157 26.41 -13.44 24.00
N GLU A 158 25.11 -13.49 23.70
CA GLU A 158 24.60 -13.86 22.36
C GLU A 158 24.67 -12.70 21.38
N VAL A 159 24.61 -11.46 21.88
CA VAL A 159 24.76 -10.23 21.10
C VAL A 159 26.24 -9.85 21.03
N LEU A 160 26.77 -9.75 19.82
CA LEU A 160 28.16 -9.38 19.54
C LEU A 160 28.37 -7.87 19.53
N SER A 161 27.42 -7.13 18.93
CA SER A 161 27.44 -5.67 18.90
C SER A 161 26.04 -5.12 18.65
N VAL A 162 25.85 -3.85 19.03
CA VAL A 162 24.66 -3.06 18.71
C VAL A 162 25.13 -1.70 18.17
N ASP A 163 24.68 -1.34 16.98
CA ASP A 163 25.00 -0.06 16.34
C ASP A 163 23.72 0.61 15.82
N ARG A 164 23.63 1.94 15.85
CA ARG A 164 22.55 2.67 15.15
C ARG A 164 22.93 2.87 13.69
N VAL A 165 22.18 2.27 12.76
CA VAL A 165 22.46 2.36 11.31
C VAL A 165 21.83 3.59 10.63
N GLY A 166 20.79 4.17 11.24
CA GLY A 166 20.14 5.35 10.71
C GLY A 166 18.79 5.62 11.38
N THR A 167 18.20 6.76 11.04
CA THR A 167 16.84 7.14 11.46
C THR A 167 16.00 7.37 10.22
N ALA A 168 14.99 6.54 10.01
CA ALA A 168 14.03 6.70 8.92
C ALA A 168 13.01 7.76 9.33
N VAL A 169 12.91 8.82 8.55
CA VAL A 169 11.97 9.91 8.80
C VAL A 169 10.86 9.82 7.77
N THR A 170 9.63 9.73 8.27
CA THR A 170 8.45 9.74 7.40
C THR A 170 8.37 11.09 6.69
N PRO A 171 8.18 11.10 5.36
CA PRO A 171 8.16 12.35 4.60
C PRO A 171 7.14 13.39 5.11
N PRO A 172 7.39 14.69 4.90
CA PRO A 172 6.52 15.76 5.41
C PRO A 172 5.08 15.76 4.89
N PHE A 173 4.82 15.11 3.77
CA PHE A 173 3.49 15.05 3.16
C PHE A 173 2.56 14.03 3.83
N GLU A 174 3.10 13.07 4.59
CA GLU A 174 2.33 12.08 5.32
C GLU A 174 1.70 12.68 6.58
N ARG A 175 0.44 12.30 6.86
CA ARG A 175 -0.30 12.79 8.03
C ARG A 175 0.21 12.22 9.35
N VAL A 176 0.68 10.98 9.36
CA VAL A 176 1.25 10.34 10.55
C VAL A 176 2.72 10.13 10.30
N ARG A 177 3.55 10.85 11.06
CA ARG A 177 5.00 10.88 10.84
C ARG A 177 5.74 10.20 11.97
N PHE A 178 6.70 9.37 11.60
CA PHE A 178 7.60 8.68 12.50
C PHE A 178 9.06 9.07 12.23
N SER A 179 9.83 9.10 13.31
CA SER A 179 11.28 9.09 13.38
C SER A 179 11.68 7.72 13.93
N ALA A 180 11.96 6.78 13.02
CA ALA A 180 12.21 5.37 13.35
C ALA A 180 13.72 5.07 13.39
N HIS A 181 14.25 4.86 14.60
CA HIS A 181 15.65 4.56 14.84
C HIS A 181 15.94 3.08 14.57
N HIS A 182 16.82 2.81 13.61
CA HIS A 182 17.18 1.45 13.24
C HIS A 182 18.46 1.03 13.96
N PHE A 183 18.36 -0.03 14.76
CA PHE A 183 19.46 -0.62 15.51
C PHE A 183 19.87 -1.94 14.87
N ARG A 184 21.10 -2.04 14.41
CA ARG A 184 21.70 -3.28 13.95
C ARG A 184 22.19 -4.08 15.14
N ILE A 185 21.69 -5.31 15.27
CA ILE A 185 22.03 -6.22 16.36
C ILE A 185 22.73 -7.43 15.76
N ARG A 186 24.05 -7.52 15.93
CA ARG A 186 24.85 -8.65 15.42
C ARG A 186 24.81 -9.80 16.42
N LEU A 187 24.46 -10.99 15.97
CA LEU A 187 24.26 -12.16 16.83
C LEU A 187 25.35 -13.21 16.61
N ARG A 188 25.72 -13.90 17.70
CA ARG A 188 26.68 -15.02 17.69
C ARG A 188 26.06 -16.31 17.16
N ARG A 189 24.75 -16.48 17.34
CA ARG A 189 23.97 -17.63 16.89
C ARG A 189 22.62 -17.17 16.35
N ARG A 190 21.98 -18.01 15.54
CA ARG A 190 20.64 -17.76 15.00
C ARG A 190 19.58 -18.04 16.08
N PRO A 191 18.90 -17.04 16.67
CA PRO A 191 17.79 -17.26 17.58
C PRO A 191 16.58 -17.83 16.83
N ARG A 192 15.74 -18.56 17.57
CA ARG A 192 14.42 -18.97 17.11
C ARG A 192 13.38 -17.99 17.64
N PHE A 193 12.99 -17.05 16.78
CA PHE A 193 11.93 -16.10 17.07
C PHE A 193 10.55 -16.76 17.06
N ARG A 194 9.61 -16.16 17.77
CA ARG A 194 8.18 -16.51 17.81
C ARG A 194 7.39 -15.28 17.38
N PRO A 195 7.20 -15.08 16.06
CA PRO A 195 6.48 -13.93 15.54
C PRO A 195 5.06 -13.86 16.10
N ASP A 196 4.62 -12.68 16.53
CA ASP A 196 3.23 -12.41 16.85
C ASP A 196 2.40 -12.40 15.56
N HIS A 197 1.48 -13.35 15.44
CA HIS A 197 0.67 -13.52 14.25
C HIS A 197 -0.46 -12.48 14.12
N GLU A 198 -0.71 -11.64 15.13
CA GLU A 198 -1.62 -10.50 14.99
C GLU A 198 -1.02 -9.41 14.07
N GLU A 199 0.31 -9.26 14.08
CA GLU A 199 1.03 -8.26 13.29
C GLU A 199 1.93 -8.83 12.17
N ILE A 200 2.46 -10.04 12.35
CA ILE A 200 3.44 -10.66 11.45
C ILE A 200 2.82 -11.84 10.70
N ALA A 201 2.66 -11.68 9.38
CA ALA A 201 2.23 -12.75 8.49
C ALA A 201 3.29 -13.84 8.32
N TRP A 202 4.56 -13.44 8.26
CA TRP A 202 5.70 -14.32 8.08
C TRP A 202 6.97 -13.66 8.62
N GLY A 203 7.89 -14.44 9.19
CA GLY A 203 9.20 -13.94 9.61
C GLY A 203 10.28 -14.98 9.33
N GLY A 204 11.46 -14.53 8.88
CA GLY A 204 12.51 -15.46 8.46
C GLY A 204 13.88 -14.82 8.36
N TRP A 205 14.90 -15.68 8.46
CA TRP A 205 16.29 -15.35 8.15
C TRP A 205 16.50 -15.50 6.64
N VAL A 206 17.00 -14.44 6.00
CA VAL A 206 17.21 -14.39 4.55
C VAL A 206 18.62 -13.86 4.26
N ASP A 207 19.33 -14.50 3.34
CA ASP A 207 20.60 -13.98 2.85
C ASP A 207 20.41 -12.56 2.26
N ARG A 208 21.27 -11.62 2.65
CA ARG A 208 21.16 -10.21 2.24
C ARG A 208 21.18 -9.98 0.72
N ARG A 209 21.91 -10.82 -0.03
CA ARG A 209 22.00 -10.70 -1.51
C ARG A 209 20.75 -11.29 -2.16
N ALA A 210 20.28 -12.43 -1.65
CA ALA A 210 19.02 -13.02 -2.08
C ALA A 210 17.86 -12.05 -1.83
N LEU A 211 17.80 -11.43 -0.64
CA LEU A 211 16.76 -10.46 -0.30
C LEU A 211 16.75 -9.25 -1.25
N TRP A 212 17.94 -8.71 -1.56
CA TRP A 212 18.06 -7.62 -2.53
C TRP A 212 17.64 -8.04 -3.94
N GLN A 213 18.01 -9.24 -4.36
CA GLN A 213 17.62 -9.79 -5.66
C GLN A 213 16.10 -9.99 -5.75
N GLU A 214 15.46 -10.50 -4.71
CA GLU A 214 14.00 -10.66 -4.65
C GLU A 214 13.27 -9.31 -4.75
N PHE A 215 13.77 -8.27 -4.07
CA PHE A 215 13.23 -6.91 -4.24
C PHE A 215 13.37 -6.43 -5.69
N ARG A 216 14.56 -6.58 -6.30
CA ARG A 216 14.79 -6.20 -7.71
C ARG A 216 13.93 -6.96 -8.72
N GLN A 217 13.42 -8.12 -8.34
CA GLN A 217 12.46 -8.92 -9.11
C GLN A 217 10.99 -8.52 -8.84
N GLY A 218 10.77 -7.48 -8.03
CA GLY A 218 9.44 -6.96 -7.72
C GLY A 218 8.62 -7.82 -6.77
N ARG A 219 9.27 -8.68 -5.95
CA ARG A 219 8.57 -9.64 -5.07
C ARG A 219 8.14 -9.07 -3.72
N HIS A 220 8.63 -7.89 -3.36
CA HIS A 220 8.45 -7.32 -2.03
C HIS A 220 8.08 -5.84 -2.11
N LEU A 221 7.15 -5.46 -1.24
CA LEU A 221 6.95 -4.07 -0.85
C LEU A 221 7.98 -3.70 0.23
N MET A 222 8.78 -2.68 -0.01
CA MET A 222 9.74 -2.16 0.97
C MET A 222 9.64 -0.64 1.06
N VAL A 223 9.69 -0.11 2.29
CA VAL A 223 9.89 1.33 2.48
C VAL A 223 11.30 1.74 2.05
N VAL A 224 11.48 3.00 1.63
CA VAL A 224 12.74 3.52 1.07
C VAL A 224 13.94 3.24 1.98
N ALA A 225 13.79 3.43 3.29
CA ALA A 225 14.88 3.22 4.25
C ALA A 225 15.33 1.74 4.31
N MET A 226 14.38 0.80 4.37
CA MET A 226 14.68 -0.62 4.33
C MET A 226 15.33 -1.01 3.01
N ARG A 227 14.78 -0.55 1.88
CA ARG A 227 15.33 -0.81 0.54
C ARG A 227 16.79 -0.34 0.45
N ASN A 228 17.09 0.89 0.88
CA ASN A 228 18.44 1.46 0.84
C ASN A 228 19.40 0.67 1.73
N LEU A 229 18.96 0.26 2.93
CA LEU A 229 19.76 -0.53 3.85
C LEU A 229 20.06 -1.93 3.32
N VAL A 230 19.05 -2.63 2.80
CA VAL A 230 19.21 -3.95 2.17
C VAL A 230 20.13 -3.87 0.96
N ALA A 231 19.99 -2.85 0.11
CA ALA A 231 20.86 -2.64 -1.05
C ALA A 231 22.33 -2.42 -0.64
N ALA A 232 22.58 -1.54 0.35
CA ALA A 232 23.91 -1.29 0.86
C ALA A 232 24.53 -2.56 1.47
N MET A 233 23.77 -3.28 2.30
CA MET A 233 24.23 -4.54 2.89
C MET A 233 24.50 -5.62 1.84
N ALA A 234 23.70 -5.71 0.78
CA ALA A 234 23.94 -6.64 -0.33
C ALA A 234 25.24 -6.35 -1.08
N ARG A 235 25.60 -5.07 -1.24
CA ARG A 235 26.81 -4.63 -1.94
C ARG A 235 28.07 -4.70 -1.07
N GLU A 236 28.02 -4.15 0.14
CA GLU A 236 29.19 -3.85 0.98
C GLU A 236 29.33 -4.79 2.18
N GLY A 237 28.33 -5.65 2.44
CA GLY A 237 28.31 -6.58 3.57
C GLY A 237 27.50 -6.06 4.75
N THR A 238 27.34 -6.88 5.79
CA THR A 238 26.42 -6.59 6.90
C THR A 238 26.86 -5.45 7.81
N ALA A 239 28.10 -4.99 7.68
CA ALA A 239 28.62 -3.82 8.39
C ALA A 239 28.38 -2.50 7.64
N ALA A 240 27.77 -2.53 6.45
CA ALA A 240 27.56 -1.36 5.59
C ALA A 240 26.93 -0.18 6.34
N GLN A 241 27.42 1.02 6.02
CA GLN A 241 26.79 2.28 6.39
C GLN A 241 25.90 2.72 5.24
N VAL A 242 24.80 3.41 5.54
CA VAL A 242 23.78 3.73 4.53
C VAL A 242 23.66 5.23 4.40
N HIS A 243 24.13 5.75 3.27
CA HIS A 243 23.98 7.14 2.91
C HIS A 243 23.55 7.24 1.44
N PRO A 244 22.34 7.78 1.14
CA PRO A 244 21.34 8.29 2.09
C PRO A 244 20.45 7.18 2.70
N PHE A 245 20.10 7.32 3.98
CA PHE A 245 19.12 6.45 4.65
C PHE A 245 17.67 6.81 4.27
N ASN A 246 17.42 8.11 4.09
CA ASN A 246 16.11 8.65 3.72
C ASN A 246 16.05 8.98 2.23
N LEU A 247 14.86 9.35 1.77
CA LEU A 247 14.70 9.91 0.44
C LEU A 247 15.49 11.23 0.30
N VAL A 248 16.15 11.42 -0.84
CA VAL A 248 16.88 12.65 -1.18
C VAL A 248 16.23 13.28 -2.39
N TYR A 249 15.77 14.51 -2.21
CA TYR A 249 15.18 15.38 -3.23
C TYR A 249 15.18 16.81 -2.67
N ASP A 250 15.05 17.80 -3.52
CA ASP A 250 14.84 19.19 -3.08
C ASP A 250 13.34 19.42 -2.82
N PRO A 251 12.88 19.54 -1.56
CA PRO A 251 11.45 19.67 -1.27
C PRO A 251 10.84 20.99 -1.74
N GLU A 252 11.66 22.01 -2.02
CA GLU A 252 11.21 23.30 -2.57
C GLU A 252 11.05 23.23 -4.09
N ARG A 253 11.84 22.38 -4.77
CA ARG A 253 11.89 22.33 -6.24
C ARG A 253 11.28 21.09 -6.85
N GLU A 254 11.20 20.00 -6.12
CA GLU A 254 10.83 18.68 -6.62
C GLU A 254 9.71 18.06 -5.78
N LEU A 255 9.10 17.02 -6.34
CA LEU A 255 8.24 16.08 -5.65
C LEU A 255 9.04 14.79 -5.35
N PRO A 256 8.70 14.11 -4.26
CA PRO A 256 9.37 12.86 -3.89
C PRO A 256 9.01 11.73 -4.86
N VAL A 257 10.01 10.95 -5.28
CA VAL A 257 9.80 9.72 -6.08
C VAL A 257 10.09 8.50 -5.22
N LEU A 258 9.05 7.77 -4.84
CA LEU A 258 9.13 6.56 -4.02
C LEU A 258 9.18 5.33 -4.92
N GLU A 259 10.13 4.43 -4.70
CA GLU A 259 10.12 3.11 -5.34
C GLU A 259 9.93 2.07 -4.25
N LEU A 260 8.66 1.74 -4.00
CA LEU A 260 8.22 0.77 -2.99
C LEU A 260 8.22 -0.66 -3.54
N ILE A 261 8.12 -0.79 -4.86
CA ILE A 261 8.28 -2.00 -5.66
C ILE A 261 9.31 -1.66 -6.73
N ALA A 262 10.31 -2.51 -6.94
CA ALA A 262 11.36 -2.24 -7.93
C ALA A 262 10.76 -1.91 -9.31
N GLY A 263 11.28 -0.87 -9.96
CA GLY A 263 10.86 -0.45 -11.30
C GLY A 263 9.56 0.35 -11.36
N ILE A 264 8.93 0.68 -10.22
CA ILE A 264 7.74 1.54 -10.16
C ILE A 264 8.07 2.79 -9.34
N GLY A 265 8.11 3.95 -10.01
CA GLY A 265 8.15 5.23 -9.32
C GLY A 265 6.74 5.66 -8.92
N SER A 266 6.50 5.96 -7.66
CA SER A 266 5.27 6.56 -7.15
C SER A 266 5.56 7.98 -6.70
N ILE A 267 4.87 8.94 -7.31
CA ILE A 267 5.01 10.37 -7.02
C ILE A 267 3.69 10.82 -6.38
N PRO A 268 3.64 11.10 -5.07
CA PRO A 268 2.44 11.64 -4.44
C PRO A 268 2.29 13.11 -4.86
N VAL A 269 1.51 13.35 -5.91
CA VAL A 269 1.28 14.67 -6.48
C VAL A 269 0.13 15.34 -5.71
N PRO A 270 0.35 16.49 -5.04
CA PRO A 270 -0.75 17.24 -4.43
C PRO A 270 -1.82 17.53 -5.47
N SER A 271 -3.06 17.09 -5.21
CA SER A 271 -4.16 17.10 -6.18
C SER A 271 -5.45 17.58 -5.51
N ASN A 272 -6.41 18.05 -6.32
CA ASN A 272 -7.75 18.44 -5.86
C ASN A 272 -8.66 17.22 -5.56
N THR A 273 -8.12 16.21 -4.86
CA THR A 273 -8.84 15.00 -4.42
C THR A 273 -9.76 15.31 -3.24
N LEU A 274 -10.76 14.44 -3.02
CA LEU A 274 -11.61 14.52 -1.83
C LEU A 274 -10.84 14.12 -0.55
N PRO A 275 -11.06 14.82 0.59
CA PRO A 275 -10.51 14.40 1.88
C PRO A 275 -10.94 12.97 2.26
N PRO A 276 -10.12 12.22 3.01
CA PRO A 276 -8.87 12.62 3.66
C PRO A 276 -7.62 12.56 2.76
N ALA A 277 -7.77 12.14 1.50
CA ALA A 277 -6.66 12.16 0.56
C ALA A 277 -6.22 13.62 0.30
N ARG A 278 -4.93 13.78 0.02
CA ARG A 278 -4.30 15.07 -0.28
C ARG A 278 -3.46 15.02 -1.56
N PHE A 279 -3.28 13.83 -2.10
CA PHE A 279 -2.41 13.54 -3.21
C PHE A 279 -3.04 12.44 -4.07
N THR A 280 -2.71 12.46 -5.34
CA THR A 280 -2.88 11.34 -6.27
C THR A 280 -1.50 10.76 -6.54
N ASN A 281 -1.37 9.45 -6.44
CA ASN A 281 -0.13 8.74 -6.72
C ASN A 281 0.07 8.65 -8.22
N ALA A 282 0.81 9.60 -8.78
CA ALA A 282 1.23 9.48 -10.17
C ALA A 282 2.27 8.37 -10.29
N LEU A 283 2.02 7.37 -11.13
CA LEU A 283 2.94 6.25 -11.33
C LEU A 283 3.84 6.49 -12.54
N LEU A 284 5.13 6.25 -12.38
CA LEU A 284 6.12 6.28 -13.43
C LEU A 284 6.64 4.86 -13.65
N ILE A 285 6.23 4.24 -14.76
CA ILE A 285 6.46 2.82 -15.06
C ILE A 285 7.10 2.70 -16.44
N GLY A 286 8.13 1.87 -16.56
CA GLY A 286 8.74 1.55 -17.84
C GLY A 286 10.19 1.14 -17.68
N ASP A 287 10.51 -0.04 -18.19
CA ASP A 287 11.89 -0.54 -18.26
C ASP A 287 12.77 0.33 -19.17
N GLU A 288 14.08 0.20 -19.02
CA GLU A 288 15.02 0.74 -20.00
C GLU A 288 14.76 0.12 -21.38
N GLY A 289 14.65 0.95 -22.42
CA GLY A 289 14.29 0.51 -23.77
C GLY A 289 12.79 0.25 -24.00
N SER A 290 11.94 0.43 -22.99
CA SER A 290 10.48 0.44 -23.12
C SER A 290 9.95 1.87 -22.90
N PRO A 291 8.87 2.29 -23.58
CA PRO A 291 8.28 3.60 -23.37
C PRO A 291 7.83 3.80 -21.92
N ARG A 292 8.37 4.82 -21.26
CA ARG A 292 8.04 5.17 -19.88
C ARG A 292 6.70 5.90 -19.82
N CYS A 293 5.76 5.36 -19.05
CA CYS A 293 4.43 5.90 -18.87
C CYS A 293 4.32 6.63 -17.54
N LEU A 294 3.85 7.88 -17.57
CA LEU A 294 3.40 8.64 -16.40
C LEU A 294 1.89 8.56 -16.29
N VAL A 295 1.38 7.97 -15.22
CA VAL A 295 -0.05 7.70 -15.00
C VAL A 295 -0.62 8.69 -13.99
N ASP A 296 -1.76 9.30 -14.30
CA ASP A 296 -2.51 10.26 -13.46
C ASP A 296 -1.70 11.44 -12.86
N PRO A 297 -0.88 12.17 -13.64
CA PRO A 297 -0.16 13.33 -13.12
C PRO A 297 -1.09 14.53 -12.98
N SER A 298 -1.70 14.70 -11.80
CA SER A 298 -2.74 15.72 -11.57
C SER A 298 -2.39 16.76 -10.50
N PRO A 299 -1.46 17.69 -10.79
CA PRO A 299 -1.12 18.77 -9.86
C PRO A 299 -2.31 19.70 -9.58
N GLU A 300 -2.54 20.03 -8.32
CA GLU A 300 -3.63 20.94 -7.91
C GLU A 300 -3.41 22.40 -8.33
N SER A 301 -2.17 22.78 -8.64
CA SER A 301 -1.78 24.17 -8.93
C SER A 301 -0.57 24.29 -9.86
N PRO A 302 -0.33 25.48 -10.49
CA PRO A 302 0.85 25.72 -11.31
C PRO A 302 2.18 25.54 -10.57
N GLU A 303 2.23 25.80 -9.26
CA GLU A 303 3.44 25.59 -8.46
C GLU A 303 3.76 24.09 -8.31
N VAL A 304 2.74 23.27 -8.04
CA VAL A 304 2.90 21.82 -8.00
C VAL A 304 3.26 21.26 -9.37
N LEU A 305 2.67 21.80 -10.45
CA LEU A 305 3.04 21.46 -11.82
C LEU A 305 4.53 21.74 -12.10
N LYS A 306 5.03 22.91 -11.71
CA LYS A 306 6.45 23.26 -11.86
C LYS A 306 7.36 22.27 -11.14
N ARG A 307 7.02 21.91 -9.91
CA ARG A 307 7.77 20.91 -9.12
C ARG A 307 7.71 19.52 -9.74
N LEU A 308 6.55 19.11 -10.24
CA LEU A 308 6.39 17.85 -10.95
C LEU A 308 7.25 17.82 -12.22
N LEU A 309 7.23 18.87 -13.04
CA LEU A 309 8.07 18.95 -14.25
C LEU A 309 9.56 18.86 -13.92
N ALA A 310 10.03 19.57 -12.88
CA ALA A 310 11.41 19.48 -12.41
C ALA A 310 11.77 18.05 -11.95
N THR A 311 10.85 17.37 -11.25
CA THR A 311 11.02 15.96 -10.84
C THR A 311 11.22 15.03 -12.03
N LEU A 312 10.47 15.28 -13.12
CA LEU A 312 10.50 14.47 -14.33
C LEU A 312 11.75 14.70 -15.19
N GLU A 313 12.53 15.78 -14.99
CA GLU A 313 13.76 16.04 -15.76
C GLU A 313 14.77 14.89 -15.64
N THR A 314 14.87 14.27 -14.47
CA THR A 314 15.79 13.15 -14.23
C THR A 314 15.27 11.82 -14.77
N ARG A 315 13.95 11.72 -15.04
CA ARG A 315 13.26 10.50 -15.46
C ARG A 315 12.10 10.85 -16.41
N PRO A 316 12.40 11.37 -17.61
CA PRO A 316 11.37 11.88 -18.51
C PRO A 316 10.42 10.74 -18.93
N PRO A 317 9.10 10.95 -18.94
CA PRO A 317 8.15 10.02 -19.50
C PRO A 317 8.11 10.15 -21.03
N ASP A 318 7.80 9.05 -21.71
CA ASP A 318 7.59 9.00 -23.17
C ASP A 318 6.10 9.08 -23.53
N ARG A 319 5.22 8.89 -22.55
CA ARG A 319 3.76 8.94 -22.70
C ARG A 319 3.09 9.25 -21.36
N LEU A 320 1.90 9.84 -21.42
CA LEU A 320 1.05 10.13 -20.27
C LEU A 320 -0.21 9.27 -20.35
N LEU A 321 -0.68 8.71 -19.25
CA LEU A 321 -1.94 7.97 -19.19
C LEU A 321 -2.88 8.60 -18.16
N ILE A 322 -4.15 8.74 -18.52
CA ILE A 322 -5.24 9.10 -17.60
C ILE A 322 -6.12 7.86 -17.40
N THR A 323 -6.31 7.44 -16.15
CA THR A 323 -7.14 6.28 -15.80
C THR A 323 -8.62 6.55 -16.02
N HIS A 324 -9.11 7.71 -15.60
CA HIS A 324 -10.50 8.12 -15.72
C HIS A 324 -10.68 9.65 -15.67
N HIS A 325 -11.90 10.12 -15.85
CA HIS A 325 -12.17 11.54 -16.13
C HIS A 325 -12.30 12.45 -14.89
N HIS A 326 -12.11 11.95 -13.66
CA HIS A 326 -12.26 12.80 -12.48
C HIS A 326 -11.10 13.78 -12.34
N PRO A 327 -11.36 15.04 -11.91
CA PRO A 327 -10.39 16.13 -11.98
C PRO A 327 -9.01 15.82 -11.39
N ASP A 328 -8.98 15.11 -10.27
CA ASP A 328 -7.77 14.74 -9.54
C ASP A 328 -6.92 13.65 -10.22
N HIS A 329 -7.29 13.20 -11.42
CA HIS A 329 -6.48 12.29 -12.24
C HIS A 329 -5.91 12.94 -13.51
N HIS A 330 -6.42 14.10 -13.92
CA HIS A 330 -6.05 14.70 -15.21
C HIS A 330 -5.80 16.21 -15.18
N GLN A 331 -5.89 16.87 -14.03
CA GLN A 331 -5.65 18.31 -13.94
C GLN A 331 -4.23 18.62 -14.46
N PHE A 332 -4.12 19.59 -15.37
CA PHE A 332 -2.90 19.90 -16.13
C PHE A 332 -2.31 18.76 -16.98
N ALA A 333 -2.88 17.55 -17.03
CA ALA A 333 -2.35 16.46 -17.86
C ALA A 333 -2.23 16.82 -19.35
N PRO A 334 -3.20 17.50 -20.00
CA PRO A 334 -3.03 17.99 -21.37
C PRO A 334 -1.91 19.04 -21.52
N GLU A 335 -1.69 19.86 -20.49
CA GLU A 335 -0.59 20.83 -20.48
C GLU A 335 0.77 20.15 -20.32
N ILE A 336 0.87 19.14 -19.47
CA ILE A 336 2.07 18.32 -19.30
C ILE A 336 2.40 17.62 -20.63
N ALA A 337 1.41 16.97 -21.25
CA ALA A 337 1.59 16.29 -22.54
C ALA A 337 2.11 17.24 -23.63
N ARG A 338 1.52 18.45 -23.75
CA ARG A 338 1.99 19.48 -24.70
C ARG A 338 3.40 19.98 -24.40
N ARG A 339 3.71 20.27 -23.13
CA ARG A 339 5.04 20.78 -22.72
C ARG A 339 6.15 19.77 -22.97
N LEU A 340 5.86 18.49 -22.77
CA LEU A 340 6.82 17.40 -22.96
C LEU A 340 6.82 16.85 -24.40
N GLY A 341 5.81 17.20 -25.21
CA GLY A 341 5.67 16.69 -26.58
C GLY A 341 5.40 15.19 -26.63
N ILE A 342 4.63 14.66 -25.67
CA ILE A 342 4.34 13.23 -25.53
C ILE A 342 2.86 12.92 -25.76
N PRO A 343 2.51 11.73 -26.27
CA PRO A 343 1.13 11.33 -26.43
C PRO A 343 0.43 11.13 -25.08
N LEU A 344 -0.87 11.36 -25.09
CA LEU A 344 -1.78 11.10 -23.98
C LEU A 344 -2.64 9.88 -24.29
N LEU A 345 -2.68 8.94 -23.35
CA LEU A 345 -3.38 7.68 -23.42
C LEU A 345 -4.60 7.72 -22.49
N CYS A 346 -5.76 7.32 -22.99
CA CYS A 346 -6.97 7.15 -22.17
C CYS A 346 -7.99 6.28 -22.91
N THR A 347 -9.09 5.90 -22.26
CA THR A 347 -10.16 5.17 -22.95
C THR A 347 -11.02 6.11 -23.81
N PRO A 348 -11.72 5.60 -24.84
CA PRO A 348 -12.69 6.39 -25.61
C PRO A 348 -13.77 7.04 -24.73
N VAL A 349 -14.15 6.38 -23.64
CA VAL A 349 -15.14 6.89 -22.68
C VAL A 349 -14.58 8.08 -21.91
N THR A 350 -13.36 7.95 -21.38
CA THR A 350 -12.65 9.04 -20.68
C THR A 350 -12.46 10.24 -21.60
N ALA A 351 -11.97 10.04 -22.83
CA ALA A 351 -11.79 11.12 -23.81
C ALA A 351 -13.09 11.90 -24.08
N ARG A 352 -14.20 11.17 -24.30
CA ARG A 352 -15.52 11.79 -24.52
C ARG A 352 -15.99 12.58 -23.31
N ARG A 353 -15.84 12.03 -22.10
CA ARG A 353 -16.23 12.72 -20.85
C ARG A 353 -15.43 13.99 -20.64
N LEU A 354 -14.12 13.93 -20.87
CA LEU A 354 -13.25 15.10 -20.77
C LEU A 354 -13.72 16.22 -21.72
N GLY A 355 -14.00 15.89 -22.99
CA GLY A 355 -14.53 16.86 -23.95
C GLY A 355 -15.91 17.42 -23.56
N THR A 356 -16.78 16.58 -23.01
CA THR A 356 -18.14 16.99 -22.61
C THR A 356 -18.13 17.90 -21.37
N LEU A 357 -17.31 17.57 -20.37
CA LEU A 357 -17.33 18.24 -19.06
C LEU A 357 -16.38 19.44 -18.98
N PHE A 358 -15.28 19.41 -19.72
CA PHE A 358 -14.23 20.45 -19.68
C PHE A 358 -14.08 21.20 -21.01
N GLY A 359 -14.89 20.88 -22.01
CA GLY A 359 -14.95 21.54 -23.32
C GLY A 359 -14.28 20.74 -24.44
N GLU A 360 -14.80 20.85 -25.66
CA GLU A 360 -14.34 20.06 -26.83
C GLU A 360 -12.85 20.27 -27.14
N GLY A 361 -12.31 21.45 -26.85
CA GLY A 361 -10.89 21.78 -27.01
C GLY A 361 -9.98 21.34 -25.85
N TYR A 362 -10.49 20.64 -24.83
CA TYR A 362 -9.69 20.28 -23.64
C TYR A 362 -8.43 19.47 -23.96
N LEU A 363 -8.52 18.60 -24.98
CA LEU A 363 -7.43 17.75 -25.46
C LEU A 363 -6.80 18.28 -26.76
N GLU A 364 -7.11 19.50 -27.17
CA GLU A 364 -6.59 20.09 -28.41
C GLU A 364 -5.05 20.23 -28.36
N GLY A 365 -4.39 19.90 -29.47
CA GLY A 365 -2.93 19.95 -29.58
C GLY A 365 -2.20 18.83 -28.82
N VAL A 366 -2.91 17.81 -28.34
CA VAL A 366 -2.34 16.60 -27.75
C VAL A 366 -2.54 15.41 -28.70
N GLU A 367 -1.49 14.62 -28.94
CA GLU A 367 -1.63 13.35 -29.65
C GLU A 367 -2.35 12.34 -28.75
N LEU A 368 -3.56 11.93 -29.12
CA LEU A 368 -4.38 11.01 -28.33
C LEU A 368 -4.24 9.57 -28.82
N HIS A 369 -3.91 8.66 -27.90
CA HIS A 369 -3.90 7.22 -28.12
C HIS A 369 -5.01 6.57 -27.30
N LEU A 370 -6.01 5.99 -27.96
CA LEU A 370 -7.13 5.37 -27.27
C LEU A 370 -6.77 3.93 -26.85
N LEU A 371 -7.08 3.60 -25.61
CA LEU A 371 -6.85 2.28 -25.02
C LEU A 371 -8.17 1.55 -24.74
N ASP A 372 -8.15 0.22 -24.86
CA ASP A 372 -9.19 -0.70 -24.40
C ASP A 372 -8.57 -1.82 -23.53
N GLU A 373 -9.35 -2.81 -23.11
CA GLU A 373 -8.90 -3.99 -22.36
C GLU A 373 -7.76 -4.74 -23.06
N GLY A 374 -6.67 -5.01 -22.33
CA GLY A 374 -5.57 -5.85 -22.80
C GLY A 374 -4.51 -5.15 -23.66
N ASP A 375 -4.69 -3.86 -23.96
CA ASP A 375 -3.67 -3.05 -24.64
C ASP A 375 -2.40 -2.92 -23.79
N GLN A 376 -1.25 -3.01 -24.45
CA GLN A 376 0.04 -2.88 -23.78
C GLN A 376 0.45 -1.41 -23.66
N VAL A 377 0.60 -0.95 -22.42
CA VAL A 377 1.02 0.43 -22.12
C VAL A 377 2.54 0.55 -22.06
N THR A 378 3.22 -0.42 -21.44
CA THR A 378 4.69 -0.43 -21.29
C THR A 378 5.18 -1.85 -20.92
N ARG A 379 6.41 -1.96 -20.42
CA ARG A 379 6.99 -3.15 -19.80
C ARG A 379 7.49 -2.83 -18.39
N TRP A 380 7.41 -3.83 -17.54
CA TRP A 380 7.95 -3.81 -16.19
C TRP A 380 8.66 -5.14 -15.92
N LEU A 381 9.96 -5.08 -15.62
CA LEU A 381 10.84 -6.23 -15.44
C LEU A 381 10.66 -7.27 -16.56
N ASP A 382 10.71 -6.78 -17.80
CA ASP A 382 10.53 -7.52 -19.05
C ASP A 382 9.13 -8.14 -19.25
N ARG A 383 8.14 -7.78 -18.42
CA ARG A 383 6.74 -8.23 -18.58
C ARG A 383 5.89 -7.12 -19.20
N PRO A 384 5.01 -7.43 -20.16
CA PRO A 384 4.08 -6.44 -20.68
C PRO A 384 3.13 -5.99 -19.57
N VAL A 385 2.95 -4.68 -19.43
CA VAL A 385 1.94 -4.05 -18.55
C VAL A 385 0.71 -3.77 -19.39
N LEU A 386 -0.40 -4.41 -19.04
CA LEU A 386 -1.65 -4.37 -19.79
C LEU A 386 -2.70 -3.54 -19.07
N THR A 387 -3.58 -2.93 -19.86
CA THR A 387 -4.80 -2.26 -19.39
C THR A 387 -5.88 -3.24 -18.98
N HIS A 388 -6.65 -2.88 -17.96
CA HIS A 388 -7.81 -3.62 -17.49
C HIS A 388 -8.96 -2.67 -17.16
N ARG A 389 -10.15 -2.92 -17.72
CA ARG A 389 -11.34 -2.13 -17.44
C ARG A 389 -11.87 -2.42 -16.04
N LEU A 390 -12.05 -1.35 -15.28
CA LEU A 390 -12.53 -1.37 -13.91
C LEU A 390 -13.77 -0.47 -13.75
N PRO A 391 -14.84 -0.65 -14.56
CA PRO A 391 -16.01 0.21 -14.45
C PRO A 391 -16.66 0.11 -13.07
N GLY A 392 -17.32 1.18 -12.65
CA GLY A 392 -18.15 1.19 -11.45
C GLY A 392 -18.04 2.50 -10.69
N HIS A 393 -16.83 2.95 -10.38
CA HIS A 393 -16.59 4.31 -9.88
C HIS A 393 -16.76 5.33 -11.02
N ASP A 394 -16.14 5.03 -12.16
CA ASP A 394 -16.31 5.69 -13.43
C ASP A 394 -16.47 4.62 -14.53
N ASP A 395 -17.18 4.93 -15.60
CA ASP A 395 -17.48 3.97 -16.69
C ASP A 395 -16.33 3.84 -17.72
N GLY A 396 -15.39 4.78 -17.72
CA GLY A 396 -14.16 4.78 -18.51
C GLY A 396 -12.91 4.31 -17.75
N MET A 397 -13.04 4.00 -16.45
CA MET A 397 -11.91 3.68 -15.57
C MET A 397 -11.15 2.43 -15.99
N ILE A 398 -9.82 2.57 -16.03
CA ILE A 398 -8.89 1.47 -16.25
C ILE A 398 -7.86 1.37 -15.14
N GLY A 399 -7.42 0.14 -14.88
CA GLY A 399 -6.23 -0.18 -14.11
C GLY A 399 -5.13 -0.77 -14.99
N LEU A 400 -3.96 -0.99 -14.40
CA LEU A 400 -2.78 -1.55 -15.08
C LEU A 400 -2.25 -2.76 -14.31
N ALA A 401 -1.92 -3.84 -15.01
CA ALA A 401 -1.27 -4.99 -14.39
C ALA A 401 -0.32 -5.69 -15.38
N PRO A 402 0.88 -6.09 -14.94
CA PRO A 402 1.72 -6.96 -15.73
C PRO A 402 1.19 -8.39 -15.72
N ALA A 403 1.63 -9.17 -16.70
CA ALA A 403 1.40 -10.61 -16.72
C ALA A 403 1.92 -11.28 -15.42
N GLY A 404 1.19 -12.29 -14.93
CA GLY A 404 1.58 -13.08 -13.76
C GLY A 404 1.14 -12.51 -12.40
N GLY A 405 0.48 -11.34 -12.35
CA GLY A 405 -0.10 -10.79 -11.12
C GLY A 405 0.83 -10.34 -10.00
N PRO A 406 2.08 -9.88 -10.23
CA PRO A 406 2.95 -9.36 -9.15
C PRO A 406 2.40 -8.06 -8.53
N TRP A 407 1.67 -7.27 -9.29
CA TRP A 407 0.94 -6.11 -8.79
C TRP A 407 -0.25 -5.78 -9.70
N PHE A 408 -1.18 -4.98 -9.20
CA PHE A 408 -2.28 -4.41 -9.96
C PHE A 408 -2.51 -2.97 -9.49
N PHE A 409 -2.29 -2.00 -10.37
CA PHE A 409 -2.74 -0.63 -10.18
C PHE A 409 -4.25 -0.58 -10.47
N VAL A 410 -5.04 -0.42 -9.41
CA VAL A 410 -6.51 -0.54 -9.47
C VAL A 410 -7.22 0.80 -9.56
N SER A 411 -6.47 1.88 -9.81
CA SER A 411 -6.99 3.25 -9.83
C SER A 411 -7.87 3.50 -8.60
N ASP A 412 -9.08 4.02 -8.80
CA ASP A 412 -10.06 4.37 -7.78
C ASP A 412 -11.05 3.24 -7.47
N LEU A 413 -10.69 1.98 -7.75
CA LEU A 413 -11.51 0.85 -7.30
C LEU A 413 -11.53 0.76 -5.76
N ILE A 414 -10.42 1.09 -5.11
CA ILE A 414 -10.27 1.18 -3.66
C ILE A 414 -9.24 2.27 -3.29
N GLN A 415 -9.21 2.65 -2.02
CA GLN A 415 -8.14 3.46 -1.43
C GLN A 415 -7.83 2.97 -0.01
N THR A 416 -6.61 3.21 0.51
CA THR A 416 -6.25 2.80 1.89
C THR A 416 -6.64 3.83 2.95
N LEU A 417 -7.26 4.93 2.56
CA LEU A 417 -7.59 6.06 3.44
C LEU A 417 -9.08 6.12 3.82
N GLY A 418 -9.94 5.40 3.09
CA GLY A 418 -11.40 5.45 3.26
C GLY A 418 -12.13 4.63 2.22
N THR A 419 -13.45 4.80 2.12
CA THR A 419 -14.27 4.16 1.08
C THR A 419 -14.40 5.04 -0.14
N VAL A 420 -14.37 4.45 -1.33
CA VAL A 420 -14.62 5.14 -2.60
C VAL A 420 -16.10 5.51 -2.76
N VAL A 421 -16.40 6.64 -3.39
CA VAL A 421 -17.77 7.03 -3.75
C VAL A 421 -18.15 6.38 -5.07
N ILE A 422 -19.38 5.92 -5.24
CA ILE A 422 -19.91 5.54 -6.56
C ILE A 422 -20.79 6.71 -7.02
N PRO A 423 -20.26 7.66 -7.82
CA PRO A 423 -20.95 8.90 -8.15
C PRO A 423 -22.07 8.70 -9.18
N GLU A 424 -22.95 9.68 -9.29
CA GLU A 424 -23.91 9.81 -10.39
C GLU A 424 -23.46 10.94 -11.34
N PRO A 425 -23.69 10.84 -12.65
CA PRO A 425 -24.44 9.77 -13.35
C PRO A 425 -23.60 8.58 -13.83
N GLU A 426 -22.26 8.64 -13.76
CA GLU A 426 -21.33 7.66 -14.36
C GLU A 426 -21.16 6.36 -13.59
N GLY A 427 -21.31 6.41 -12.27
CA GLY A 427 -21.04 5.27 -11.42
C GLY A 427 -22.15 4.24 -11.54
N ASP A 428 -21.76 2.98 -11.33
CA ASP A 428 -22.67 1.84 -11.30
C ASP A 428 -22.20 0.84 -10.24
N MET A 429 -23.05 0.62 -9.23
CA MET A 429 -22.71 -0.25 -8.09
C MET A 429 -22.57 -1.73 -8.50
N GLN A 430 -23.29 -2.19 -9.53
CA GLN A 430 -23.18 -3.58 -9.99
C GLN A 430 -21.84 -3.78 -10.69
N ALA A 431 -21.50 -2.90 -11.62
CA ALA A 431 -20.19 -2.88 -12.28
C ALA A 431 -19.05 -2.77 -11.28
N TYR A 432 -19.20 -1.96 -10.22
CA TYR A 432 -18.23 -1.84 -9.14
C TYR A 432 -18.00 -3.17 -8.40
N PHE A 433 -19.08 -3.88 -8.04
CA PHE A 433 -18.98 -5.21 -7.40
C PHE A 433 -18.29 -6.21 -8.31
N ASP A 434 -18.64 -6.21 -9.60
CA ASP A 434 -18.04 -7.11 -10.58
C ASP A 434 -16.55 -6.79 -10.77
N SER A 435 -16.17 -5.50 -10.79
CA SER A 435 -14.78 -5.07 -10.86
C SER A 435 -13.98 -5.49 -9.63
N LEU A 436 -14.51 -5.31 -8.42
CA LEU A 436 -13.89 -5.82 -7.19
C LEU A 436 -13.68 -7.34 -7.26
N GLN A 437 -14.70 -8.10 -7.64
CA GLN A 437 -14.62 -9.56 -7.71
C GLN A 437 -13.59 -10.02 -8.75
N ARG A 438 -13.56 -9.40 -9.94
CA ARG A 438 -12.55 -9.71 -10.98
C ARG A 438 -11.12 -9.52 -10.50
N VAL A 439 -10.84 -8.44 -9.75
CA VAL A 439 -9.49 -8.20 -9.21
C VAL A 439 -9.16 -9.20 -8.09
N ILE A 440 -10.11 -9.50 -7.20
CA ILE A 440 -9.94 -10.51 -6.14
C ILE A 440 -9.60 -11.88 -6.75
N ASP A 441 -10.33 -12.30 -7.78
CA ASP A 441 -10.14 -13.61 -8.42
C ASP A 441 -8.79 -13.73 -9.13
N ARG A 442 -8.22 -12.60 -9.56
CA ARG A 442 -6.87 -12.55 -10.15
C ARG A 442 -5.74 -12.69 -9.13
N ARG A 443 -6.02 -12.45 -7.84
CA ARG A 443 -5.09 -12.60 -6.71
C ARG A 443 -3.74 -11.89 -6.92
N PRO A 444 -3.72 -10.58 -7.24
CA PRO A 444 -2.47 -9.85 -7.33
C PRO A 444 -1.69 -9.91 -6.00
N GLU A 445 -0.36 -10.04 -6.08
CA GLU A 445 0.49 -10.03 -4.89
C GLU A 445 0.49 -8.66 -4.19
N VAL A 446 0.29 -7.58 -4.97
CA VAL A 446 0.18 -6.20 -4.47
C VAL A 446 -0.94 -5.46 -5.20
N VAL A 447 -1.71 -4.67 -4.46
CA VAL A 447 -2.69 -3.74 -5.02
C VAL A 447 -2.18 -2.32 -4.80
N ILE A 448 -2.21 -1.50 -5.86
CA ILE A 448 -1.77 -0.10 -5.84
C ILE A 448 -2.99 0.78 -6.14
N PRO A 449 -3.50 1.56 -5.18
CA PRO A 449 -4.58 2.53 -5.44
C PRO A 449 -4.04 3.87 -5.92
N SER A 450 -4.89 4.71 -6.54
CA SER A 450 -4.52 6.11 -6.83
C SER A 450 -4.31 6.93 -5.56
N HIS A 451 -5.01 6.58 -4.47
CA HIS A 451 -4.93 7.29 -3.20
C HIS A 451 -4.58 6.35 -2.04
N GLY A 452 -3.57 6.76 -1.27
CA GLY A 452 -3.05 5.98 -0.15
C GLY A 452 -1.84 5.12 -0.53
N MET A 453 -1.51 4.12 0.28
CA MET A 453 -0.32 3.29 0.07
C MET A 453 -0.68 2.03 -0.74
N PRO A 454 0.29 1.45 -1.49
CA PRO A 454 0.17 0.06 -1.92
C PRO A 454 -0.12 -0.88 -0.74
N ALA A 455 -0.78 -2.01 -1.01
CA ALA A 455 -1.09 -3.02 0.00
C ALA A 455 -0.82 -4.43 -0.55
N GLY A 456 -0.28 -5.31 0.29
CA GLY A 456 -0.06 -6.71 -0.09
C GLY A 456 -1.37 -7.51 -0.15
N GLY A 457 -1.55 -8.26 -1.24
CA GLY A 457 -2.67 -9.16 -1.46
C GLY A 457 -4.03 -8.48 -1.70
N THR A 458 -5.09 -9.28 -1.62
CA THR A 458 -6.47 -8.87 -1.97
C THR A 458 -7.33 -8.50 -0.77
N TRP A 459 -6.80 -8.57 0.46
CA TRP A 459 -7.58 -8.43 1.68
C TRP A 459 -8.43 -7.14 1.70
N LEU A 460 -7.87 -6.01 1.30
CA LEU A 460 -8.58 -4.73 1.28
C LEU A 460 -9.75 -4.71 0.28
N LEU A 461 -9.59 -5.36 -0.88
CA LEU A 461 -10.66 -5.51 -1.87
C LEU A 461 -11.78 -6.38 -1.31
N GLU A 462 -11.43 -7.50 -0.67
CA GLU A 462 -12.38 -8.44 -0.04
C GLU A 462 -13.18 -7.77 1.08
N GLN A 463 -12.50 -7.01 1.96
CA GLN A 463 -13.17 -6.24 3.01
C GLN A 463 -14.07 -5.16 2.42
N THR A 464 -13.63 -4.48 1.37
CA THR A 464 -14.45 -3.48 0.69
C THR A 464 -15.72 -4.11 0.13
N LEU A 465 -15.59 -5.26 -0.55
CA LEU A 465 -16.72 -5.97 -1.12
C LEU A 465 -17.68 -6.48 -0.04
N GLU A 466 -17.17 -7.04 1.07
CA GLU A 466 -18.03 -7.48 2.17
C GLU A 466 -18.72 -6.30 2.86
N HIS A 467 -18.02 -5.19 3.10
CA HIS A 467 -18.63 -3.98 3.64
C HIS A 467 -19.81 -3.50 2.79
N ARG A 468 -19.68 -3.55 1.45
CA ARG A 468 -20.79 -3.22 0.55
C ARG A 468 -21.93 -4.23 0.59
N ARG A 469 -21.64 -5.52 0.75
CA ARG A 469 -22.67 -6.56 0.95
C ARG A 469 -23.42 -6.39 2.27
N VAL A 470 -22.72 -6.04 3.35
CA VAL A 470 -23.35 -5.65 4.64
C VAL A 470 -24.31 -4.48 4.42
N ARG A 471 -23.85 -3.46 3.69
CA ARG A 471 -24.67 -2.28 3.36
C ARG A 471 -25.93 -2.65 2.58
N GLU A 472 -25.84 -3.54 1.59
CA GLU A 472 -27.01 -4.01 0.84
C GLU A 472 -28.01 -4.77 1.73
N ARG A 473 -27.54 -5.58 2.69
CA ARG A 473 -28.43 -6.25 3.65
C ARG A 473 -29.19 -5.25 4.51
N GLN A 474 -28.49 -4.24 5.05
CA GLN A 474 -29.11 -3.15 5.81
C GLN A 474 -30.17 -2.40 4.99
N ILE A 475 -29.86 -2.06 3.74
CA ILE A 475 -30.81 -1.35 2.84
C ILE A 475 -32.04 -2.21 2.58
N ARG A 476 -31.88 -3.52 2.32
CA ARG A 476 -33.02 -4.43 2.11
C ARG A 476 -33.93 -4.50 3.33
N GLU A 477 -33.36 -4.61 4.52
CA GLU A 477 -34.10 -4.67 5.78
C GLU A 477 -34.89 -3.36 6.01
N LEU A 478 -34.25 -2.21 5.81
CA LEU A 478 -34.91 -0.91 5.98
C LEU A 478 -36.00 -0.67 4.93
N HIS A 479 -35.76 -1.09 3.68
CA HIS A 479 -36.74 -0.97 2.60
C HIS A 479 -37.96 -1.85 2.88
N ALA A 480 -37.75 -3.10 3.32
CA ALA A 480 -38.83 -4.00 3.70
C ALA A 480 -39.65 -3.49 4.90
N ALA A 481 -39.02 -2.73 5.80
CA ALA A 481 -39.68 -2.04 6.90
C ALA A 481 -40.40 -0.73 6.49
N GLY A 482 -40.40 -0.36 5.21
CA GLY A 482 -41.12 0.80 4.68
C GLY A 482 -40.40 2.14 4.90
N ASN A 483 -39.10 2.13 5.20
CA ASN A 483 -38.33 3.38 5.32
C ASN A 483 -38.16 4.04 3.95
N ASP A 484 -38.20 5.37 3.90
CA ASP A 484 -37.81 6.15 2.72
C ASP A 484 -36.28 6.36 2.65
N GLN A 485 -35.80 7.02 1.58
CA GLN A 485 -34.37 7.24 1.37
C GLN A 485 -33.74 8.17 2.44
N GLU A 486 -34.46 9.18 2.93
CA GLU A 486 -33.97 10.10 3.97
C GLU A 486 -33.80 9.35 5.30
N GLN A 487 -34.80 8.55 5.67
CA GLN A 487 -34.78 7.70 6.85
C GLN A 487 -33.64 6.67 6.78
N MET A 488 -33.46 6.02 5.62
CA MET A 488 -32.33 5.11 5.41
C MET A 488 -30.99 5.83 5.56
N LEU A 489 -30.85 7.02 5.00
CA LEU A 489 -29.63 7.82 5.09
C LEU A 489 -29.29 8.15 6.55
N ASP A 490 -30.28 8.56 7.34
CA ASP A 490 -30.12 8.88 8.77
C ASP A 490 -29.76 7.66 9.64
N ILE A 491 -30.32 6.50 9.30
CA ILE A 491 -30.05 5.26 10.04
C ILE A 491 -28.66 4.71 9.68
N ILE A 492 -28.39 4.59 8.39
CA ILE A 492 -27.19 3.92 7.86
C ILE A 492 -25.94 4.79 8.06
N TYR A 493 -26.06 6.10 7.85
CA TYR A 493 -24.94 7.04 7.91
C TYR A 493 -25.02 7.93 9.16
N ARG A 494 -25.53 7.37 10.27
CA ARG A 494 -25.60 8.07 11.55
C ARG A 494 -24.23 8.63 11.94
N GLY A 495 -24.21 9.91 12.27
CA GLY A 495 -23.02 10.63 12.73
C GLY A 495 -22.23 11.32 11.61
N LEU A 496 -22.40 10.88 10.35
CA LEU A 496 -21.70 11.39 9.18
C LEU A 496 -21.62 12.92 9.15
N ASP A 497 -20.44 13.44 8.86
CA ASP A 497 -20.24 14.88 8.62
C ASP A 497 -21.28 15.39 7.60
N PRO A 498 -22.03 16.46 7.92
CA PRO A 498 -23.02 17.03 7.01
C PRO A 498 -22.51 17.32 5.59
N ALA A 499 -21.23 17.66 5.44
CA ALA A 499 -20.59 17.91 4.14
C ALA A 499 -20.50 16.66 3.26
N LEU A 500 -20.49 15.45 3.85
CA LEU A 500 -20.43 14.17 3.14
C LEU A 500 -21.81 13.57 2.85
N ARG A 501 -22.87 14.13 3.45
CA ARG A 501 -24.26 13.65 3.26
C ARG A 501 -24.67 13.55 1.78
N PRO A 502 -24.33 14.50 0.88
CA PRO A 502 -24.67 14.37 -0.54
C PRO A 502 -24.04 13.15 -1.21
N LEU A 503 -22.78 12.83 -0.89
CA LEU A 503 -22.07 11.68 -1.45
C LEU A 503 -22.60 10.36 -0.89
N ALA A 504 -23.01 10.34 0.39
CA ALA A 504 -23.68 9.21 1.00
C ALA A 504 -25.05 8.94 0.37
N ALA A 505 -25.82 10.00 0.08
CA ALA A 505 -27.10 9.88 -0.61
C ALA A 505 -26.94 9.28 -2.02
N GLN A 506 -25.92 9.70 -2.78
CA GLN A 506 -25.58 9.09 -4.07
C GLN A 506 -25.26 7.59 -3.93
N ASN A 507 -24.41 7.22 -2.96
CA ASN A 507 -24.09 5.81 -2.71
C ASN A 507 -25.34 4.99 -2.36
N LEU A 508 -26.25 5.53 -1.54
CA LEU A 508 -27.50 4.88 -1.19
C LEU A 508 -28.35 4.62 -2.44
N ARG A 509 -28.51 5.63 -3.31
CA ARG A 509 -29.25 5.48 -4.57
C ARG A 509 -28.63 4.45 -5.50
N GLN A 510 -27.30 4.41 -5.60
CA GLN A 510 -26.58 3.41 -6.40
C GLN A 510 -26.81 1.99 -5.88
N HIS A 511 -26.84 1.79 -4.56
CA HIS A 511 -27.25 0.52 -3.97
C HIS A 511 -28.72 0.18 -4.27
N LEU A 512 -29.64 1.13 -4.09
CA LEU A 512 -31.07 0.94 -4.37
C LEU A 512 -31.29 0.55 -5.84
N ARG A 513 -30.62 1.22 -6.78
CA ARG A 513 -30.66 0.90 -8.21
C ARG A 513 -30.21 -0.53 -8.48
N LYS A 514 -29.05 -0.94 -7.96
CA LYS A 514 -28.54 -2.32 -8.09
C LYS A 514 -29.49 -3.36 -7.49
N LEU A 515 -30.18 -3.02 -6.41
CA LEU A 515 -31.16 -3.89 -5.75
C LEU A 515 -32.51 -3.97 -6.47
N GLY A 516 -32.73 -3.16 -7.51
CA GLY A 516 -34.03 -3.07 -8.20
C GLY A 516 -35.08 -2.25 -7.45
N TYR A 517 -34.66 -1.42 -6.49
CA TYR A 517 -35.52 -0.50 -5.73
C TYR A 517 -35.41 0.96 -6.20
N GLY A 518 -34.56 1.23 -7.20
CA GLY A 518 -34.47 2.56 -7.81
C GLY A 518 -35.76 2.90 -8.56
N ALA A 519 -36.21 4.15 -8.43
CA ALA A 519 -37.27 4.71 -9.26
C ALA A 519 -36.84 4.84 -10.72
#